data_AF-A0A1B9SJN6-F1
#
_entry.id   AF-A0A1B9SJN6-F1
#
_cell.length_a   1.000
_cell.length_b   1.000
_cell.length_c   1.000
_cell.angle_alpha   90.00
_cell.angle_beta   90.00
_cell.angle_gamma   90.00
#
_symmetry.space_group_name_H-M   'P 1'
#
loop_
_entity.id
_entity.type
_entity.pdbx_description
1 polymer ?
#
loop_
_entity_poly.entity_id
_entity_poly.type
_entity_poly.pdbx_seq_one_letter_code
_entity_poly.pdbx_strand_id
1 'polypeptide(L)'
;MIRMGTVLALYLANLPFADSVFVVLLTLPMLAMVLAGLTRIESKQFQVGDVFWFCLFIYFVISPLQLLHGDQIGGTTAITAFAYEPGEYVAAMIIVVLFCLPFLFVSMEKGERAPTSVEPGLTGLLVVNVTSFALFVLSESGFDRLLLPRLEQDPSQSFIAGMLFLAAQSVTTCLIAARFRVAQHRFAAAIPLLATVLLLAISRNPFNAPRFILLAVWGPIVLALAGGKVSASKFYIASLLALTVGFPILNITTRSGLSGLSDLSQLSVVGNFFDIPSIDVYDTAVHAVRFMSAHDHLWGEKLTAVVLFFVPRAMWEGKPIVGGLDIGNELFSAGMYGTPNLSFFLGCDFYMDFGFLGVVLGGTVAAVLLRSALRSTWGSFFQVDVMHFVIASSLPILLRGPVGAVLPLFTCQMLVTRLAAIPVRRDATRAVSAAEG
;
A
#
# COMPACT_ATOMS: atom_id res chain seq x y z
N MET A 1 -10.04 -1.33 23.26
CA MET A 1 -10.14 -2.74 23.70
C MET A 1 -10.21 -3.73 22.54
N ILE A 2 -11.16 -3.65 21.60
CA ILE A 2 -11.28 -4.64 20.50
C ILE A 2 -10.00 -4.75 19.65
N ARG A 3 -9.40 -3.61 19.23
CA ARG A 3 -8.16 -3.58 18.43
C ARG A 3 -7.02 -4.40 19.06
N MET A 4 -6.70 -4.07 20.31
CA MET A 4 -5.65 -4.74 21.07
C MET A 4 -5.99 -6.22 21.30
N GLY A 5 -7.24 -6.51 21.66
CA GLY A 5 -7.70 -7.88 21.86
C GLY A 5 -7.53 -8.73 20.60
N THR A 6 -7.86 -8.19 19.42
CA THR A 6 -7.67 -8.90 18.14
C THR A 6 -6.19 -9.11 17.84
N VAL A 7 -5.34 -8.08 17.96
CA VAL A 7 -3.89 -8.20 17.71
C VAL A 7 -3.23 -9.19 18.67
N LEU A 8 -3.55 -9.12 19.96
CA LEU A 8 -3.03 -10.06 20.96
C LEU A 8 -3.53 -11.49 20.71
N ALA A 9 -4.82 -11.67 20.39
CA ALA A 9 -5.35 -12.99 20.07
C ALA A 9 -4.66 -13.59 18.84
N LEU A 10 -4.41 -12.78 17.80
CA LEU A 10 -3.67 -13.21 16.61
C LEU A 10 -2.21 -13.54 16.94
N TYR A 11 -1.55 -12.74 17.78
CA TYR A 11 -0.18 -13.02 18.21
C TYR A 11 -0.11 -14.35 18.97
N LEU A 12 -0.99 -14.54 19.96
CA LEU A 12 -1.07 -15.78 20.75
C LEU A 12 -1.39 -17.00 19.88
N ALA A 13 -2.27 -16.86 18.89
CA ALA A 13 -2.57 -17.92 17.94
C ALA A 13 -1.38 -18.30 17.04
N ASN A 14 -0.42 -17.38 16.86
CA ASN A 14 0.77 -17.59 16.03
C ASN A 14 2.02 -17.98 16.83
N LEU A 15 2.01 -17.88 18.17
CA LEU A 15 3.12 -18.32 19.01
C LEU A 15 3.56 -19.78 18.78
N PRO A 16 2.66 -20.76 18.56
CA PRO A 16 3.06 -22.15 18.30
C PRO A 16 3.88 -22.35 17.02
N PHE A 17 3.87 -21.39 16.09
CA PHE A 17 4.66 -21.45 14.86
C PHE A 17 6.07 -20.90 15.03
N ALA A 18 6.35 -20.22 16.15
CA ALA A 18 7.70 -19.75 16.44
C ALA A 18 8.61 -20.94 16.74
N ASP A 19 9.60 -21.15 15.87
CA ASP A 19 10.55 -22.25 16.00
C ASP A 19 11.42 -22.15 17.26
N SER A 20 11.68 -20.93 17.75
CA SER A 20 12.50 -20.72 18.94
C SER A 20 12.07 -19.50 19.77
N VAL A 21 12.50 -19.50 21.04
CA VAL A 21 12.32 -18.35 21.95
C VAL A 21 12.99 -17.09 21.39
N PHE A 22 14.07 -17.25 20.61
CA PHE A 22 14.74 -16.13 19.95
C PHE A 22 13.79 -15.36 19.03
N VAL A 23 13.04 -16.06 18.17
CA VAL A 23 12.07 -15.43 17.24
C VAL A 23 10.98 -14.69 18.00
N VAL A 24 10.50 -15.27 19.11
CA VAL A 24 9.52 -14.59 19.99
C VAL A 24 10.10 -13.29 20.53
N LEU A 25 11.29 -13.35 21.16
CA LEU A 25 11.95 -12.17 21.74
C LEU A 25 12.28 -11.09 20.69
N LEU A 26 12.67 -11.51 19.49
CA LEU A 26 12.96 -10.63 18.35
C LEU A 26 11.74 -9.79 17.95
N THR A 27 10.52 -10.35 17.99
CA THR A 27 9.30 -9.66 17.55
C THR A 27 8.63 -8.81 18.64
N LEU A 28 8.97 -9.01 19.92
CA LEU A 28 8.36 -8.30 21.04
C LEU A 28 8.49 -6.77 20.99
N PRO A 29 9.64 -6.16 20.63
CA PRO A 29 9.76 -4.70 20.54
C PRO A 29 8.78 -4.10 19.53
N MET A 30 8.65 -4.77 18.38
CA MET A 30 7.73 -4.36 17.32
C MET A 30 6.26 -4.55 17.76
N LEU A 31 5.93 -5.67 18.42
CA LEU A 31 4.60 -5.89 19.02
C LEU A 31 4.25 -4.80 20.04
N ALA A 32 5.17 -4.47 20.95
CA ALA A 32 4.97 -3.44 21.96
C ALA A 32 4.69 -2.07 21.31
N MET A 33 5.42 -1.74 20.24
CA MET A 33 5.21 -0.51 19.46
C MET A 33 3.85 -0.51 18.75
N VAL A 34 3.43 -1.61 18.14
CA VAL A 34 2.08 -1.75 17.54
C VAL A 34 1.00 -1.53 18.60
N LEU A 35 1.13 -2.18 19.76
CA LEU A 35 0.16 -2.05 20.85
C LEU A 35 0.11 -0.60 21.37
N ALA A 36 1.26 0.03 21.57
CA ALA A 36 1.34 1.44 21.94
C ALA A 36 0.65 2.34 20.88
N GLY A 37 0.92 2.12 19.60
CA GLY A 37 0.27 2.83 18.50
C GLY A 37 -1.26 2.68 18.49
N LEU A 38 -1.75 1.45 18.70
CA LEU A 38 -3.19 1.16 18.73
C LEU A 38 -3.91 1.71 19.96
N THR A 39 -3.22 1.86 21.11
CA THR A 39 -3.81 2.49 22.31
C THR A 39 -4.13 3.97 22.09
N ARG A 40 -3.42 4.64 21.18
CA ARG A 40 -3.65 6.06 20.86
C ARG A 40 -4.85 6.31 19.95
N ILE A 41 -5.52 5.26 19.45
CA ILE A 41 -6.69 5.37 18.58
C ILE A 41 -7.96 5.19 19.43
N GLU A 42 -8.60 6.30 19.77
CA GLU A 42 -9.77 6.34 20.65
C GLU A 42 -11.08 6.12 19.87
N SER A 43 -11.13 6.54 18.61
CA SER A 43 -12.30 6.39 17.74
C SER A 43 -12.82 4.94 17.69
N LYS A 44 -14.13 4.73 17.75
CA LYS A 44 -14.75 3.41 17.50
C LYS A 44 -14.79 3.04 16.01
N GLN A 45 -14.58 4.03 15.14
CA GLN A 45 -14.59 3.86 13.69
C GLN A 45 -13.19 3.57 13.17
N PHE A 46 -13.15 3.03 11.95
CA PHE A 46 -11.95 2.78 11.18
C PHE A 46 -11.16 4.08 10.97
N GLN A 47 -9.85 4.02 11.26
CA GLN A 47 -8.91 5.11 11.03
C GLN A 47 -7.74 4.66 10.16
N VAL A 48 -7.00 5.62 9.59
CA VAL A 48 -5.76 5.32 8.85
C VAL A 48 -4.75 4.60 9.76
N GLY A 49 -4.72 4.96 11.04
CA GLY A 49 -3.90 4.29 12.04
C GLY A 49 -4.21 2.79 12.21
N ASP A 50 -5.47 2.37 12.00
CA ASP A 50 -5.82 0.95 12.03
C ASP A 50 -5.09 0.17 10.94
N VAL A 51 -5.04 0.70 9.71
CA VAL A 51 -4.29 0.07 8.61
C VAL A 51 -2.79 0.10 8.89
N PHE A 52 -2.26 1.25 9.29
CA PHE A 52 -0.82 1.44 9.50
C PHE A 52 -0.27 0.41 10.50
N TRP A 53 -0.84 0.36 11.71
CA TRP A 53 -0.35 -0.52 12.76
C TRP A 53 -0.67 -1.99 12.49
N PHE A 54 -1.80 -2.29 11.85
CA PHE A 54 -2.13 -3.67 11.47
C PHE A 54 -1.19 -4.20 10.39
N CYS A 55 -0.81 -3.38 9.40
CA CYS A 55 0.18 -3.77 8.40
C CYS A 55 1.54 -4.06 9.03
N LEU A 56 2.04 -3.17 9.90
CA LEU A 56 3.30 -3.40 10.60
C LEU A 56 3.28 -4.66 11.47
N PHE A 57 2.15 -4.92 12.13
CA PHE A 57 1.94 -6.16 12.88
C PHE A 57 2.04 -7.40 11.98
N ILE A 58 1.35 -7.41 10.85
CA ILE A 58 1.38 -8.55 9.93
C ILE A 58 2.80 -8.74 9.34
N TYR A 59 3.48 -7.66 8.96
CA TYR A 59 4.76 -7.71 8.25
C TYR A 59 5.98 -7.96 9.14
N PHE A 60 5.99 -7.44 10.37
CA PHE A 60 7.18 -7.44 11.23
C PHE A 60 6.96 -8.11 12.59
N VAL A 61 5.77 -8.65 12.83
CA VAL A 61 5.49 -9.49 14.01
C VAL A 61 5.04 -10.87 13.59
N ILE A 62 3.95 -10.98 12.83
CA ILE A 62 3.41 -12.29 12.41
C ILE A 62 4.30 -12.99 11.39
N SER A 63 4.74 -12.29 10.35
CA SER A 63 5.58 -12.90 9.30
C SER A 63 6.90 -13.48 9.86
N PRO A 64 7.69 -12.78 10.69
CA PRO A 64 8.89 -13.39 11.29
C PRO A 64 8.58 -14.57 12.23
N LEU A 65 7.46 -14.55 12.96
CA LEU A 65 7.03 -15.69 13.79
C LEU A 65 6.75 -16.95 12.98
N GLN A 66 6.23 -16.80 11.77
CA GLN A 66 5.83 -17.91 10.90
C GLN A 66 6.95 -18.42 10.01
N LEU A 67 7.88 -17.54 9.58
CA LEU A 67 8.84 -17.84 8.51
C LEU A 67 10.24 -18.22 9.00
N LEU A 68 10.63 -17.77 10.20
CA LEU A 68 11.97 -18.04 10.74
C LEU A 68 12.04 -19.43 11.37
N HIS A 69 12.84 -20.31 10.75
CA HIS A 69 13.10 -21.66 11.24
C HIS A 69 14.61 -21.85 11.43
N GLY A 70 15.06 -21.89 12.69
CA GLY A 70 16.46 -21.95 13.07
C GLY A 70 17.26 -20.75 12.56
N ASP A 71 18.32 -21.03 11.82
CA ASP A 71 19.18 -20.06 11.14
C ASP A 71 18.69 -19.74 9.72
N GLN A 72 17.67 -20.42 9.21
CA GLN A 72 17.23 -20.31 7.83
C GLN A 72 16.00 -19.42 7.64
N ILE A 73 16.05 -18.61 6.57
CA ILE A 73 14.88 -17.96 6.00
C ILE A 73 14.46 -18.72 4.76
N GLY A 74 13.19 -19.12 4.72
CA GLY A 74 12.60 -19.73 3.54
C GLY A 74 11.23 -20.34 3.84
N GLY A 75 10.18 -19.54 3.69
CA GLY A 75 8.80 -20.06 3.71
C GLY A 75 8.43 -20.77 2.40
N THR A 76 7.13 -21.03 2.22
CA THR A 76 6.55 -21.68 1.03
C THR A 76 6.82 -20.99 -0.32
N THR A 77 7.41 -19.79 -0.31
CA THR A 77 7.77 -19.04 -1.53
C THR A 77 9.27 -19.03 -1.85
N ALA A 78 10.12 -19.47 -0.92
CA ALA A 78 11.54 -19.61 -1.18
C ALA A 78 11.81 -20.98 -1.81
N ILE A 79 12.56 -21.00 -2.91
CA ILE A 79 12.96 -22.22 -3.62
C ILE A 79 14.15 -22.88 -2.91
N THR A 80 15.04 -22.06 -2.33
CA THR A 80 16.19 -22.48 -1.53
C THR A 80 16.25 -21.67 -0.24
N ALA A 81 16.64 -22.31 0.86
CA ALA A 81 16.77 -21.64 2.15
C ALA A 81 18.20 -21.11 2.33
N PHE A 82 18.33 -19.87 2.79
CA PHE A 82 19.63 -19.26 3.13
C PHE A 82 19.75 -19.15 4.64
N ALA A 83 20.92 -19.55 5.16
CA ALA A 83 21.25 -19.38 6.56
C ALA A 83 21.75 -17.95 6.82
N TYR A 84 21.24 -17.34 7.89
CA TYR A 84 21.61 -16.01 8.38
C TYR A 84 22.07 -16.06 9.83
N GLU A 85 22.98 -15.15 10.18
CA GLU A 85 23.47 -15.02 11.54
C GLU A 85 22.42 -14.32 12.43
N PRO A 86 22.31 -14.70 13.72
CA PRO A 86 21.41 -14.03 14.68
C PRO A 86 21.53 -12.50 14.69
N GLY A 87 22.75 -11.97 14.48
CA GLY A 87 23.00 -10.54 14.42
C GLY A 87 22.33 -9.84 13.24
N GLU A 88 22.21 -10.52 12.08
CA GLU A 88 21.57 -9.98 10.88
C GLU A 88 20.05 -9.80 11.10
N TYR A 89 19.41 -10.78 11.75
CA TYR A 89 18.00 -10.69 12.16
C TYR A 89 17.77 -9.54 13.14
N VAL A 90 18.59 -9.45 14.19
CA VAL A 90 18.46 -8.40 15.20
C VAL A 90 18.65 -7.01 14.56
N ALA A 91 19.65 -6.84 13.71
CA ALA A 91 19.89 -5.58 13.00
C ALA A 91 18.71 -5.20 12.10
N ALA A 92 18.16 -6.14 11.34
CA ALA A 92 16.98 -5.90 10.50
C ALA A 92 15.78 -5.44 11.33
N MET A 93 15.51 -6.08 12.48
CA MET A 93 14.44 -5.66 13.37
C MET A 93 14.69 -4.29 14.00
N ILE A 94 15.95 -3.97 14.37
CA ILE A 94 16.32 -2.63 14.85
C ILE A 94 16.05 -1.57 13.78
N ILE A 95 16.37 -1.83 12.51
CA ILE A 95 16.07 -0.92 11.39
C ILE A 95 14.56 -0.63 11.35
N VAL A 96 13.72 -1.66 11.41
CA VAL A 96 12.26 -1.52 11.41
C VAL A 96 11.78 -0.70 12.61
N VAL A 97 12.24 -1.04 13.82
CA VAL A 97 11.83 -0.36 15.05
C VAL A 97 12.22 1.12 15.04
N LEU A 98 13.46 1.43 14.67
CA LEU A 98 13.95 2.81 14.60
C LEU A 98 13.21 3.63 13.55
N PHE A 99 12.91 3.05 12.38
CA PHE A 99 12.16 3.73 11.34
C PHE A 99 10.71 4.03 11.77
N CYS A 100 10.08 3.10 12.48
CA CYS A 100 8.68 3.21 12.89
C CYS A 100 8.49 4.04 14.17
N LEU A 101 9.52 4.21 15.00
CA LEU A 101 9.43 4.94 16.27
C LEU A 101 8.81 6.35 16.14
N PRO A 102 9.18 7.20 15.17
CA PRO A 102 8.59 8.54 15.02
C PRO A 102 7.07 8.52 14.75
N PHE A 103 6.54 7.44 14.18
CA PHE A 103 5.11 7.30 13.89
C PHE A 103 4.27 7.14 15.17
N LEU A 104 4.87 6.70 16.29
CA LEU A 104 4.23 6.73 17.60
C LEU A 104 3.83 8.13 18.05
N PHE A 105 4.37 9.20 17.46
CA PHE A 105 4.03 10.59 17.78
C PHE A 105 3.03 11.20 16.78
N VAL A 106 2.72 10.50 15.69
CA VAL A 106 1.74 10.95 14.69
C VAL A 106 0.33 10.59 15.14
N SER A 107 -0.54 11.59 15.28
CA SER A 107 -1.97 11.34 15.46
C SER A 107 -2.56 10.90 14.11
N MET A 108 -2.89 9.61 14.01
CA MET A 108 -3.49 9.00 12.82
C MET A 108 -5.01 8.85 12.91
N GLU A 109 -5.60 9.51 13.90
CA GLU A 109 -7.04 9.60 14.09
C GLU A 109 -7.55 10.89 13.45
N LYS A 110 -8.59 10.77 12.63
CA LYS A 110 -9.28 11.93 12.10
C LYS A 110 -10.18 12.53 13.18
N GLY A 111 -9.93 13.78 13.54
CA GLY A 111 -10.84 14.53 14.41
C GLY A 111 -12.20 14.78 13.75
N GLU A 112 -13.27 14.83 14.54
CA GLU A 112 -14.67 15.00 14.11
C GLU A 112 -14.99 16.33 13.40
N ARG A 113 -13.99 17.20 13.14
CA ARG A 113 -14.24 18.47 12.46
C ARG A 113 -14.90 18.23 11.12
N ALA A 114 -16.14 18.68 10.99
CA ALA A 114 -16.89 18.72 9.75
C ALA A 114 -16.07 19.53 8.74
N PRO A 115 -15.42 18.87 7.76
CA PRO A 115 -14.74 19.60 6.73
C PRO A 115 -15.82 20.33 5.91
N THR A 116 -15.53 21.55 5.46
CA THR A 116 -16.26 22.14 4.35
C THR A 116 -16.14 21.18 3.16
N SER A 117 -17.22 20.46 2.89
CA SER A 117 -17.32 19.43 1.86
C SER A 117 -17.36 20.10 0.50
N VAL A 118 -16.45 19.70 -0.38
CA VAL A 118 -16.43 20.14 -1.77
C VAL A 118 -17.29 19.21 -2.62
N GLU A 119 -18.17 19.77 -3.45
CA GLU A 119 -19.08 19.00 -4.30
C GLU A 119 -18.84 19.32 -5.79
N PRO A 120 -17.88 18.63 -6.44
CA PRO A 120 -17.62 18.83 -7.86
C PRO A 120 -18.82 18.40 -8.72
N GLY A 121 -19.04 19.12 -9.82
CA GLY A 121 -20.09 18.82 -10.78
C GLY A 121 -19.90 17.46 -11.46
N LEU A 122 -20.99 16.69 -11.60
CA LEU A 122 -20.96 15.34 -12.18
C LEU A 122 -20.37 15.32 -13.60
N THR A 123 -20.75 16.26 -14.45
CA THR A 123 -20.26 16.35 -15.83
C THR A 123 -18.75 16.51 -15.88
N GLY A 124 -18.18 17.35 -15.01
CA GLY A 124 -16.73 17.54 -14.92
C GLY A 124 -16.01 16.26 -14.49
N LEU A 125 -16.55 15.55 -13.49
CA LEU A 125 -16.00 14.26 -13.06
C LEU A 125 -16.02 13.22 -14.18
N LEU A 126 -17.13 13.13 -14.93
CA LEU A 126 -17.27 12.18 -16.04
C LEU A 126 -16.33 12.50 -17.20
N VAL A 127 -16.21 13.78 -17.59
CA VAL A 127 -15.28 14.20 -18.64
C VAL A 127 -13.85 13.85 -18.25
N VAL A 128 -13.42 14.21 -17.04
CA VAL A 128 -12.07 13.88 -16.56
C VAL A 128 -11.86 12.36 -16.51
N ASN A 129 -12.84 11.59 -16.04
CA ASN A 129 -12.73 10.12 -15.97
C ASN A 129 -12.58 9.48 -17.36
N VAL A 130 -13.45 9.84 -18.32
CA VAL A 130 -13.43 9.30 -19.68
C VAL A 130 -12.16 9.72 -20.43
N THR A 131 -11.74 10.98 -20.30
CA THR A 131 -10.48 11.45 -20.89
C THR A 131 -9.29 10.73 -20.27
N SER A 132 -9.26 10.54 -18.94
CA SER A 132 -8.19 9.81 -18.26
C SER A 132 -8.15 8.35 -18.70
N PHE A 133 -9.31 7.70 -18.87
CA PHE A 133 -9.41 6.36 -19.43
C PHE A 133 -8.80 6.28 -20.83
N ALA A 134 -9.21 7.16 -21.74
CA ALA A 134 -8.71 7.17 -23.12
C ALA A 134 -7.19 7.39 -23.17
N LEU A 135 -6.68 8.35 -22.40
CA LEU A 135 -5.24 8.62 -22.32
C LEU A 135 -4.46 7.46 -21.69
N PHE A 136 -5.04 6.78 -20.69
CA PHE A 136 -4.44 5.59 -20.10
C PHE A 136 -4.32 4.45 -21.12
N VAL A 137 -5.39 4.16 -21.86
CA VAL A 137 -5.39 3.14 -22.94
C VAL A 137 -4.33 3.47 -24.00
N LEU A 138 -4.24 4.73 -24.42
CA LEU A 138 -3.21 5.18 -25.37
C LEU A 138 -1.79 5.01 -24.80
N SER A 139 -1.59 5.27 -23.51
CA SER A 139 -0.28 5.13 -22.86
C SER A 139 0.18 3.69 -22.67
N GLU A 140 -0.75 2.73 -22.65
CA GLU A 140 -0.48 1.29 -22.53
C GLU A 140 -0.44 0.57 -23.89
N SER A 141 -0.36 1.33 -25.00
CA SER A 141 -0.29 0.80 -26.37
C SER A 141 -1.59 0.10 -26.87
N GLY A 142 -2.75 0.43 -26.29
CA GLY A 142 -4.06 -0.01 -26.77
C GLY A 142 -4.80 -1.00 -25.88
N PHE A 143 -6.01 -1.38 -26.30
CA PHE A 143 -6.92 -2.25 -25.54
C PHE A 143 -6.42 -3.68 -25.37
N ASP A 144 -5.77 -4.21 -26.41
CA ASP A 144 -5.35 -5.62 -26.43
C ASP A 144 -4.42 -5.93 -25.25
N ARG A 145 -3.46 -5.03 -24.98
CA ARG A 145 -2.50 -5.21 -23.88
C ARG A 145 -3.14 -5.17 -22.49
N LEU A 146 -4.19 -4.37 -22.30
CA LEU A 146 -4.88 -4.26 -21.00
C LEU A 146 -5.61 -5.56 -20.61
N LEU A 147 -6.05 -6.32 -21.60
CA LEU A 147 -6.77 -7.57 -21.41
C LEU A 147 -5.85 -8.79 -21.37
N LEU A 148 -4.58 -8.66 -21.77
CA LEU A 148 -3.60 -9.74 -21.66
C LEU A 148 -3.37 -10.17 -20.19
N PRO A 149 -3.13 -11.47 -19.94
CA PRO A 149 -2.67 -11.96 -18.65
C PRO A 149 -1.37 -11.27 -18.22
N ARG A 150 -1.18 -11.12 -16.91
CA ARG A 150 -0.01 -10.43 -16.34
C ARG A 150 1.33 -10.95 -16.84
N LEU A 151 1.44 -12.27 -17.05
CA LEU A 151 2.68 -12.91 -17.46
C LEU A 151 3.09 -12.59 -18.90
N GLU A 152 2.15 -12.14 -19.73
CA GLU A 152 2.37 -11.81 -21.14
C GLU A 152 2.62 -10.30 -21.37
N GLN A 153 2.50 -9.48 -20.31
CA GLN A 153 2.76 -8.04 -20.38
C GLN A 153 4.25 -7.74 -20.26
N ASP A 154 4.87 -7.21 -21.31
CA ASP A 154 6.25 -6.71 -21.26
C ASP A 154 6.36 -5.47 -20.34
N PRO A 155 7.17 -5.49 -19.26
CA PRO A 155 7.34 -4.34 -18.36
C PRO A 155 8.03 -3.12 -18.99
N SER A 156 8.79 -3.32 -20.08
CA SER A 156 9.74 -2.33 -20.63
C SER A 156 9.09 -1.07 -21.21
N GLN A 157 7.78 -1.10 -21.51
CA GLN A 157 7.07 0.00 -22.18
C GLN A 157 6.14 0.80 -21.27
N SER A 158 6.18 0.62 -19.94
CA SER A 158 5.25 1.34 -19.06
C SER A 158 5.62 2.82 -18.94
N PHE A 159 4.80 3.69 -19.53
CA PHE A 159 4.99 5.13 -19.50
C PHE A 159 4.54 5.71 -18.16
N ILE A 160 5.39 6.52 -17.50
CA ILE A 160 5.09 7.11 -16.19
C ILE A 160 3.80 7.95 -16.20
N ALA A 161 3.47 8.62 -17.32
CA ALA A 161 2.22 9.38 -17.40
C ALA A 161 0.96 8.48 -17.36
N GLY A 162 1.08 7.20 -17.70
CA GLY A 162 0.00 6.22 -17.51
C GLY A 162 -0.45 6.15 -16.05
N MET A 163 0.47 6.28 -15.09
CA MET A 163 0.12 6.32 -13.66
C MET A 163 -0.68 7.58 -13.28
N LEU A 164 -0.42 8.72 -13.94
CA LEU A 164 -1.19 9.95 -13.73
C LEU A 164 -2.62 9.80 -14.24
N PHE A 165 -2.80 9.21 -15.42
CA PHE A 165 -4.13 8.96 -15.99
C PHE A 165 -4.91 7.95 -15.15
N LEU A 166 -4.27 6.85 -14.73
CA LEU A 166 -4.87 5.87 -13.84
C LEU A 166 -5.25 6.48 -12.49
N ALA A 167 -4.38 7.33 -11.91
CA ALA A 167 -4.68 8.06 -10.69
C ALA A 167 -5.90 8.97 -10.86
N ALA A 168 -5.97 9.71 -11.97
CA ALA A 168 -7.09 10.61 -12.24
C ALA A 168 -8.40 9.85 -12.42
N GLN A 169 -8.37 8.72 -13.12
CA GLN A 169 -9.52 7.83 -13.26
C GLN A 169 -9.95 7.25 -11.91
N SER A 170 -9.02 6.71 -11.11
CA SER A 170 -9.30 6.16 -9.78
C SER A 170 -9.93 7.19 -8.83
N VAL A 171 -9.36 8.40 -8.76
CA VAL A 171 -9.87 9.48 -7.89
C VAL A 171 -11.25 9.96 -8.36
N THR A 172 -11.47 10.14 -9.66
CA THR A 172 -12.79 10.57 -10.17
C THR A 172 -13.86 9.50 -9.97
N THR A 173 -13.55 8.22 -10.15
CA THR A 173 -14.47 7.11 -9.80
C THR A 173 -14.78 7.11 -8.31
N CYS A 174 -13.78 7.36 -7.44
CA CYS A 174 -13.97 7.49 -5.99
C CYS A 174 -14.89 8.66 -5.63
N LEU A 175 -14.74 9.83 -6.29
CA LEU A 175 -15.62 10.98 -6.10
C LEU A 175 -17.05 10.72 -6.56
N ILE A 176 -17.25 9.99 -7.67
CA ILE A 176 -18.58 9.58 -8.14
C ILE A 176 -19.22 8.58 -7.15
N ALA A 177 -18.44 7.65 -6.59
CA ALA A 177 -18.89 6.73 -5.55
C ALA A 177 -19.31 7.47 -4.27
N ALA A 178 -18.55 8.50 -3.88
CA ALA A 178 -18.91 9.38 -2.77
C ALA A 178 -20.21 10.16 -3.06
N ARG A 179 -20.39 10.69 -4.28
CA ARG A 179 -21.62 11.37 -4.69
C ARG A 179 -22.84 10.43 -4.67
N PHE A 180 -22.70 9.20 -5.14
CA PHE A 180 -23.76 8.19 -5.15
C PHE A 180 -24.37 7.97 -3.76
N ARG A 181 -23.56 8.09 -2.70
CA ARG A 181 -24.00 7.93 -1.30
C ARG A 181 -24.93 9.03 -0.82
N VAL A 182 -24.72 10.26 -1.30
CA VAL A 182 -25.49 11.45 -0.90
C VAL A 182 -26.66 11.70 -1.87
N ALA A 183 -26.67 11.05 -3.03
CA ALA A 183 -27.71 11.23 -4.04
C ALA A 183 -29.10 10.79 -3.55
N GLN A 184 -30.10 11.66 -3.74
CA GLN A 184 -31.50 11.36 -3.46
C GLN A 184 -32.06 10.29 -4.42
N HIS A 185 -31.74 10.39 -5.72
CA HIS A 185 -32.17 9.44 -6.75
C HIS A 185 -31.10 8.41 -7.05
N ARG A 186 -31.07 7.32 -6.27
CA ARG A 186 -30.03 6.28 -6.37
C ARG A 186 -29.91 5.63 -7.75
N PHE A 187 -31.01 5.41 -8.45
CA PHE A 187 -30.97 4.81 -9.80
C PHE A 187 -30.26 5.72 -10.81
N ALA A 188 -30.57 7.01 -10.83
CA ALA A 188 -29.91 7.96 -11.72
C ALA A 188 -28.42 8.11 -11.38
N ALA A 189 -28.05 8.05 -10.09
CA ALA A 189 -26.67 8.11 -9.64
C ALA A 189 -25.90 6.78 -9.85
N ALA A 190 -26.59 5.65 -9.99
CA ALA A 190 -25.97 4.36 -10.24
C ALA A 190 -25.40 4.25 -11.65
N ILE A 191 -26.04 4.86 -12.65
CA ILE A 191 -25.58 4.84 -14.05
C ILE A 191 -24.15 5.38 -14.21
N PRO A 192 -23.82 6.62 -13.78
CA PRO A 192 -22.46 7.14 -13.91
C PRO A 192 -21.45 6.38 -13.04
N LEU A 193 -21.87 5.86 -11.88
CA LEU A 193 -21.01 5.02 -11.05
C LEU A 193 -20.65 3.72 -11.77
N LEU A 194 -21.66 3.01 -12.31
CA LEU A 194 -21.45 1.77 -13.04
C LEU A 194 -20.56 1.99 -14.27
N ALA A 195 -20.81 3.06 -15.03
CA ALA A 195 -20.00 3.41 -16.19
C ALA A 195 -18.52 3.61 -15.82
N THR A 196 -18.23 4.42 -14.79
CA THR A 196 -16.84 4.70 -14.38
C THR A 196 -16.15 3.52 -13.68
N VAL A 197 -16.90 2.66 -13.00
CA VAL A 197 -16.41 1.39 -12.47
C VAL A 197 -16.04 0.42 -13.60
N LEU A 198 -16.87 0.32 -14.63
CA LEU A 198 -16.58 -0.53 -15.79
C LEU A 198 -15.33 -0.05 -16.54
N LEU A 199 -15.20 1.26 -16.78
CA LEU A 199 -13.99 1.82 -17.39
C LEU A 199 -12.75 1.52 -16.55
N LEU A 200 -12.84 1.63 -15.22
CA LEU A 200 -11.71 1.33 -14.33
C LEU A 200 -11.39 -0.17 -14.31
N ALA A 201 -12.40 -1.04 -14.39
CA ALA A 201 -12.22 -2.49 -14.51
C ALA A 201 -11.53 -2.88 -15.82
N ILE A 202 -11.76 -2.12 -16.91
CA ILE A 202 -11.00 -2.30 -18.16
C ILE A 202 -9.56 -1.84 -17.99
N SER A 203 -9.32 -0.67 -17.38
CA SER A 203 -7.97 -0.14 -17.17
C SER A 203 -7.11 -0.99 -16.25
N ARG A 204 -7.68 -1.46 -15.13
CA ARG A 204 -7.01 -2.33 -14.17
C ARG A 204 -7.97 -3.42 -13.71
N ASN A 205 -8.02 -4.46 -14.53
CA ASN A 205 -8.80 -5.65 -14.29
C ASN A 205 -8.35 -6.36 -13.00
N PRO A 206 -9.26 -6.62 -12.05
CA PRO A 206 -9.01 -7.44 -10.85
C PRO A 206 -8.34 -8.78 -11.10
N PHE A 207 -8.48 -9.33 -12.31
CA PHE A 207 -7.93 -10.63 -12.69
C PHE A 207 -6.57 -10.56 -13.38
N ASN A 208 -6.08 -9.38 -13.79
CA ASN A 208 -4.81 -9.27 -14.52
C ASN A 208 -3.81 -8.30 -13.86
N ALA A 209 -4.27 -7.39 -13.00
CA ALA A 209 -3.37 -6.42 -12.36
C ALA A 209 -2.69 -7.00 -11.12
N PRO A 210 -1.46 -6.56 -10.79
CA PRO A 210 -0.82 -6.90 -9.53
C PRO A 210 -1.71 -6.52 -8.33
N ARG A 211 -1.86 -7.44 -7.36
CA ARG A 211 -2.67 -7.27 -6.15
C ARG A 211 -2.46 -5.95 -5.40
N PHE A 212 -1.24 -5.43 -5.43
CA PHE A 212 -0.87 -4.19 -4.77
C PHE A 212 -1.45 -2.96 -5.49
N ILE A 213 -1.48 -2.96 -6.83
CA ILE A 213 -2.12 -1.91 -7.63
C ILE A 213 -3.63 -1.99 -7.44
N LEU A 214 -4.18 -3.21 -7.39
CA LEU A 214 -5.62 -3.39 -7.16
C LEU A 214 -6.06 -2.77 -5.85
N LEU A 215 -5.32 -3.00 -4.75
CA LEU A 215 -5.66 -2.39 -3.47
C LEU A 215 -5.57 -0.85 -3.51
N ALA A 216 -4.51 -0.30 -4.13
CA ALA A 216 -4.34 1.15 -4.25
C ALA A 216 -5.40 1.83 -5.15
N VAL A 217 -5.91 1.14 -6.17
CA VAL A 217 -6.90 1.66 -7.13
C VAL A 217 -8.33 1.49 -6.62
N TRP A 218 -8.67 0.29 -6.12
CA TRP A 218 -10.04 -0.10 -5.75
C TRP A 218 -10.36 0.16 -4.28
N GLY A 219 -9.36 0.08 -3.39
CA GLY A 219 -9.53 0.35 -1.96
C GLY A 219 -10.23 1.68 -1.67
N PRO A 220 -9.84 2.80 -2.31
CA PRO A 220 -10.47 4.09 -2.04
C PRO A 220 -11.95 4.12 -2.43
N ILE A 221 -12.31 3.45 -3.52
CA ILE A 221 -13.68 3.36 -4.05
C ILE A 221 -14.55 2.54 -3.09
N VAL A 222 -14.06 1.40 -2.62
CA VAL A 222 -14.76 0.56 -1.64
C VAL A 222 -15.00 1.34 -0.34
N LEU A 223 -13.99 2.06 0.15
CA LEU A 223 -14.13 2.90 1.35
C LEU A 223 -15.11 4.07 1.15
N ALA A 224 -15.13 4.67 -0.05
CA ALA A 224 -16.10 5.71 -0.41
C ALA A 224 -17.54 5.18 -0.45
N LEU A 225 -17.76 3.99 -1.02
CA LEU A 225 -19.07 3.31 -1.01
C LEU A 225 -19.50 2.91 0.40
N ALA A 226 -18.56 2.54 1.27
CA ALA A 226 -18.82 2.30 2.69
C ALA A 226 -19.10 3.60 3.47
N GLY A 227 -18.83 4.77 2.87
CA GLY A 227 -19.04 6.09 3.46
C GLY A 227 -18.13 6.40 4.65
N GLY A 228 -16.98 5.74 4.75
CA GLY A 228 -15.99 5.96 5.82
C GLY A 228 -16.43 5.57 7.24
N LYS A 229 -17.66 5.10 7.45
CA LYS A 229 -18.22 4.74 8.77
C LYS A 229 -18.09 3.26 9.08
N VAL A 230 -16.98 2.64 8.70
CA VAL A 230 -16.70 1.23 9.01
C VAL A 230 -16.31 1.15 10.49
N SER A 231 -16.92 0.24 11.25
CA SER A 231 -16.49 0.03 12.64
C SER A 231 -15.13 -0.66 12.66
N ALA A 232 -14.30 -0.37 13.67
CA ALA A 232 -12.99 -1.00 13.80
C ALA A 232 -13.10 -2.54 13.73
N SER A 233 -14.05 -3.15 14.44
CA SER A 233 -14.24 -4.61 14.42
C SER A 233 -14.49 -5.16 13.00
N LYS A 234 -15.34 -4.48 12.22
CA LYS A 234 -15.62 -4.88 10.82
C LYS A 234 -14.37 -4.78 9.96
N PHE A 235 -13.53 -3.75 10.18
CA PHE A 235 -12.26 -3.61 9.48
C PHE A 235 -11.30 -4.76 9.79
N TYR A 236 -11.10 -5.14 11.05
CA TYR A 236 -10.20 -6.26 11.40
C TYR A 236 -10.73 -7.60 10.87
N ILE A 237 -12.04 -7.86 10.96
CA ILE A 237 -12.65 -9.06 10.39
C ILE A 237 -12.46 -9.08 8.87
N ALA A 238 -12.74 -7.97 8.18
CA ALA A 238 -12.57 -7.86 6.74
C ALA A 238 -11.11 -8.02 6.33
N SER A 239 -10.17 -7.49 7.11
CA SER A 239 -8.73 -7.60 6.84
C SER A 239 -8.25 -9.04 7.03
N LEU A 240 -8.74 -9.75 8.05
CA LEU A 240 -8.48 -11.16 8.24
C LEU A 240 -9.02 -11.99 7.08
N LEU A 241 -10.29 -11.79 6.69
CA LEU A 241 -10.87 -12.45 5.52
C LEU A 241 -10.11 -12.13 4.23
N ALA A 242 -9.66 -10.88 4.07
CA ALA A 242 -8.87 -10.47 2.91
C ALA A 242 -7.51 -11.16 2.87
N LEU A 243 -6.83 -11.33 4.01
CA LEU A 243 -5.55 -12.02 4.08
C LEU A 243 -5.69 -13.53 3.86
N THR A 244 -6.73 -14.16 4.40
CA THR A 244 -6.86 -15.63 4.46
C THR A 244 -7.59 -16.21 3.26
N VAL A 245 -8.55 -15.47 2.69
CA VAL A 245 -9.37 -15.91 1.55
C VAL A 245 -9.11 -15.04 0.33
N GLY A 246 -9.18 -13.72 0.50
CA GLY A 246 -9.07 -12.78 -0.63
C GLY A 246 -7.71 -12.86 -1.33
N PHE A 247 -6.64 -12.91 -0.57
CA PHE A 247 -5.27 -12.84 -1.09
C PHE A 247 -4.83 -14.11 -1.81
N PRO A 248 -5.11 -15.34 -1.31
CA PRO A 248 -4.87 -16.56 -2.08
C PRO A 248 -5.65 -16.62 -3.39
N ILE A 249 -6.94 -16.24 -3.37
CA ILE A 249 -7.77 -16.20 -4.59
C ILE A 249 -7.18 -15.22 -5.60
N LEU A 250 -6.86 -13.99 -5.16
CA LEU A 250 -6.23 -13.00 -6.02
C LEU A 250 -4.85 -13.46 -6.53
N ASN A 251 -4.06 -14.18 -5.73
CA ASN A 251 -2.75 -14.64 -6.18
C ASN A 251 -2.85 -15.67 -7.32
N ILE A 252 -3.84 -16.57 -7.29
CA ILE A 252 -4.07 -17.53 -8.37
C ILE A 252 -4.67 -16.83 -9.59
N THR A 253 -5.75 -16.07 -9.40
CA THR A 253 -6.47 -15.45 -10.52
C THR A 253 -5.65 -14.37 -11.22
N THR A 254 -4.81 -13.61 -10.50
CA THR A 254 -3.96 -12.57 -11.12
C THR A 254 -2.76 -13.11 -11.90
N ARG A 255 -2.33 -14.35 -11.63
CA ARG A 255 -1.21 -14.99 -12.34
C ARG A 255 -1.69 -15.71 -13.60
N SER A 256 -2.77 -16.49 -13.47
CA SER A 256 -3.25 -17.37 -14.53
C SER A 256 -4.53 -16.88 -15.21
N GLY A 257 -5.13 -15.77 -14.78
CA GLY A 257 -6.41 -15.30 -15.28
C GLY A 257 -7.58 -16.22 -14.91
N LEU A 258 -8.61 -16.26 -15.77
CA LEU A 258 -9.82 -17.06 -15.56
C LEU A 258 -9.57 -18.59 -15.58
N SER A 259 -8.50 -19.06 -16.24
CA SER A 259 -8.13 -20.47 -16.24
C SER A 259 -7.59 -20.95 -14.89
N GLY A 260 -7.08 -20.06 -14.04
CA GLY A 260 -6.65 -20.39 -12.68
C GLY A 260 -7.81 -20.73 -11.71
N LEU A 261 -9.06 -20.50 -12.10
CA LEU A 261 -10.22 -20.82 -11.26
C LEU A 261 -10.39 -22.34 -11.03
N SER A 262 -9.86 -23.19 -11.92
CA SER A 262 -9.86 -24.65 -11.72
C SER A 262 -8.98 -25.09 -10.55
N ASP A 263 -7.93 -24.31 -10.25
CA ASP A 263 -6.93 -24.64 -9.22
C ASP A 263 -7.40 -24.22 -7.81
N LEU A 264 -8.51 -23.49 -7.71
CA LEU A 264 -9.12 -23.11 -6.42
C LEU A 264 -9.51 -24.32 -5.57
N SER A 265 -9.77 -25.47 -6.19
CA SER A 265 -10.12 -26.72 -5.49
C SER A 265 -8.97 -27.29 -4.64
N GLN A 266 -7.74 -26.85 -4.87
CA GLN A 266 -6.55 -27.28 -4.12
C GLN A 266 -6.15 -26.30 -3.00
N LEU A 267 -6.89 -25.20 -2.81
CA LEU A 267 -6.60 -24.22 -1.77
C LEU A 267 -6.93 -24.76 -0.37
N SER A 268 -5.91 -25.03 0.43
CA SER A 268 -6.07 -25.22 1.87
C SER A 268 -6.29 -23.88 2.56
N VAL A 269 -7.55 -23.56 2.90
CA VAL A 269 -7.90 -22.34 3.65
C VAL A 269 -7.24 -22.33 5.03
N VAL A 270 -7.10 -23.50 5.67
CA VAL A 270 -6.46 -23.63 6.99
C VAL A 270 -4.95 -23.43 6.89
N GLY A 271 -4.29 -23.99 5.87
CA GLY A 271 -2.86 -23.75 5.63
C GLY A 271 -2.54 -22.28 5.38
N ASN A 272 -3.31 -21.62 4.52
CA ASN A 272 -3.13 -20.19 4.20
C ASN A 272 -3.49 -19.24 5.35
N PHE A 273 -4.24 -19.69 6.36
CA PHE A 273 -4.55 -18.89 7.55
C PHE A 273 -3.32 -18.73 8.46
N PHE A 274 -2.46 -19.76 8.49
CA PHE A 274 -1.32 -19.85 9.39
C PHE A 274 0.04 -19.72 8.70
N ASP A 275 0.09 -19.87 7.38
CA ASP A 275 1.23 -19.49 6.55
C ASP A 275 0.73 -18.43 5.58
N ILE A 276 0.93 -17.15 5.90
CA ILE A 276 0.48 -16.05 5.03
C ILE A 276 1.44 -16.01 3.84
N PRO A 277 1.04 -16.56 2.66
CA PRO A 277 2.01 -16.78 1.60
C PRO A 277 2.49 -15.43 1.08
N SER A 278 3.77 -15.32 0.73
CA SER A 278 4.36 -14.15 0.05
C SER A 278 4.39 -12.84 0.84
N ILE A 279 4.69 -12.89 2.14
CA ILE A 279 5.22 -11.73 2.88
C ILE A 279 6.72 -11.95 3.08
N ASP A 280 7.51 -11.33 2.21
CA ASP A 280 8.97 -11.46 2.05
C ASP A 280 9.72 -10.19 2.51
N VAL A 281 9.02 -9.24 3.15
CA VAL A 281 9.58 -7.93 3.49
C VAL A 281 10.60 -8.00 4.63
N TYR A 282 10.42 -8.91 5.59
CA TYR A 282 11.40 -9.09 6.65
C TYR A 282 12.63 -9.85 6.12
N ASP A 283 12.39 -10.90 5.33
CA ASP A 283 13.43 -11.70 4.67
C ASP A 283 14.41 -10.82 3.87
N THR A 284 13.85 -9.94 3.04
CA THR A 284 14.63 -8.98 2.24
C THR A 284 15.31 -7.91 3.09
N ALA A 285 14.76 -7.54 4.25
CA ALA A 285 15.42 -6.64 5.20
C ALA A 285 16.64 -7.31 5.86
N VAL A 286 16.55 -8.60 6.22
CA VAL A 286 17.69 -9.37 6.73
C VAL A 286 18.76 -9.49 5.64
N HIS A 287 18.36 -9.81 4.42
CA HIS A 287 19.30 -9.87 3.30
C HIS A 287 19.96 -8.52 2.99
N ALA A 288 19.24 -7.40 3.15
CA ALA A 288 19.84 -6.07 3.01
C ALA A 288 20.93 -5.80 4.06
N VAL A 289 20.78 -6.30 5.29
CA VAL A 289 21.84 -6.20 6.31
C VAL A 289 23.08 -6.99 5.87
N ARG A 290 22.89 -8.23 5.41
CA ARG A 290 23.97 -9.05 4.86
C ARG A 290 24.67 -8.35 3.70
N PHE A 291 23.90 -7.85 2.75
CA PHE A 291 24.42 -7.14 1.59
C PHE A 291 25.35 -5.98 2.00
N MET A 292 24.91 -5.17 2.97
CA MET A 292 25.69 -4.04 3.48
C MET A 292 26.88 -4.43 4.37
N SER A 293 27.00 -5.70 4.78
CA SER A 293 28.23 -6.18 5.44
C SER A 293 29.40 -6.32 4.47
N ALA A 294 29.10 -6.47 3.18
CA ALA A 294 30.09 -6.60 2.10
C ALA A 294 30.25 -5.32 1.27
N HIS A 295 29.42 -4.29 1.49
CA HIS A 295 29.39 -3.06 0.70
C HIS A 295 29.49 -1.82 1.58
N ASP A 296 30.18 -0.80 1.09
CA ASP A 296 30.15 0.53 1.69
C ASP A 296 28.78 1.19 1.55
N HIS A 297 28.52 2.22 2.35
CA HIS A 297 27.33 3.04 2.24
C HIS A 297 27.18 3.64 0.83
N LEU A 298 25.93 3.70 0.36
CA LEU A 298 25.61 4.12 -1.01
C LEU A 298 25.29 5.63 -1.12
N TRP A 299 25.49 6.38 -0.03
CA TRP A 299 25.54 7.84 0.05
C TRP A 299 24.40 8.60 -0.66
N GLY A 300 23.18 8.04 -0.67
CA GLY A 300 21.98 8.70 -1.19
C GLY A 300 21.56 8.23 -2.57
N GLU A 301 22.23 7.24 -3.17
CA GLU A 301 21.82 6.64 -4.44
C GLU A 301 20.39 6.07 -4.35
N LYS A 302 20.05 5.35 -3.27
CA LYS A 302 18.73 4.72 -3.13
C LYS A 302 17.64 5.76 -2.91
N LEU A 303 17.89 6.73 -2.06
CA LEU A 303 17.00 7.85 -1.81
C LEU A 303 16.76 8.67 -3.09
N THR A 304 17.81 8.90 -3.88
CA THR A 304 17.68 9.62 -5.15
C THR A 304 16.80 8.85 -6.14
N ALA A 305 16.96 7.52 -6.23
CA ALA A 305 16.08 6.68 -7.04
C ALA A 305 14.60 6.76 -6.60
N VAL A 306 14.36 6.79 -5.28
CA VAL A 306 13.01 6.89 -4.70
C VAL A 306 12.40 8.28 -4.92
N VAL A 307 13.12 9.37 -4.64
CA VAL A 307 12.59 10.74 -4.74
C VAL A 307 12.38 11.16 -6.20
N LEU A 308 13.33 10.80 -7.08
CA LEU A 308 13.26 11.11 -8.51
C LEU A 308 12.62 9.97 -9.30
N PHE A 309 11.70 9.21 -8.69
CA PHE A 309 10.98 8.11 -9.36
C PHE A 309 10.35 8.58 -10.69
N PHE A 310 9.89 9.83 -10.73
CA PHE A 310 9.17 10.43 -11.86
C PHE A 310 10.06 10.79 -13.05
N VAL A 311 11.39 10.69 -12.94
CA VAL A 311 12.33 10.92 -14.05
C VAL A 311 12.52 9.61 -14.83
N PRO A 312 12.03 9.49 -16.07
CA PRO A 312 12.28 8.34 -16.95
C PRO A 312 13.78 8.05 -17.13
N ARG A 313 14.14 6.76 -17.19
CA ARG A 313 15.51 6.32 -17.52
C ARG A 313 15.97 6.78 -18.90
N ALA A 314 15.05 6.98 -19.84
CA ALA A 314 15.35 7.54 -21.16
C ALA A 314 15.93 8.98 -21.11
N MET A 315 15.64 9.74 -20.04
CA MET A 315 16.23 11.06 -19.82
C MET A 315 17.42 11.02 -18.85
N TRP A 316 17.62 9.92 -18.14
CA TRP A 316 18.71 9.72 -17.19
C TRP A 316 19.14 8.26 -17.18
N GLU A 317 20.02 7.91 -18.12
CA GLU A 317 20.49 6.53 -18.31
C GLU A 317 21.20 6.00 -17.05
N GLY A 318 22.02 6.84 -16.41
CA GLY A 318 22.71 6.56 -15.14
C GLY A 318 21.85 6.67 -13.88
N LYS A 319 20.51 6.64 -13.99
CA LYS A 319 19.63 6.72 -12.82
C LYS A 319 19.90 5.53 -11.87
N PRO A 320 20.16 5.79 -10.57
CA PRO A 320 20.37 4.72 -9.60
C PRO A 320 19.19 3.74 -9.53
N ILE A 321 19.49 2.51 -9.14
CA ILE A 321 18.49 1.46 -8.94
C ILE A 321 17.99 1.53 -7.49
N VAL A 322 16.69 1.28 -7.28
CA VAL A 322 16.09 1.21 -5.94
C VAL A 322 16.57 -0.04 -5.22
N GLY A 323 16.76 0.01 -3.89
CA GLY A 323 17.40 -1.09 -3.15
C GLY A 323 16.65 -2.42 -3.28
N GLY A 324 15.31 -2.36 -3.37
CA GLY A 324 14.50 -3.56 -3.56
C GLY A 324 14.77 -4.32 -4.87
N LEU A 325 15.22 -3.63 -5.93
CA LEU A 325 15.63 -4.31 -7.17
C LEU A 325 17.03 -4.91 -7.06
N ASP A 326 17.95 -4.28 -6.34
CA ASP A 326 19.30 -4.84 -6.13
C ASP A 326 19.21 -6.14 -5.34
N ILE A 327 18.54 -6.08 -4.18
CA ILE A 327 18.31 -7.23 -3.31
C ILE A 327 17.44 -8.28 -4.00
N GLY A 328 16.40 -7.86 -4.72
CA GLY A 328 15.52 -8.77 -5.46
C GLY A 328 16.26 -9.52 -6.58
N ASN A 329 17.11 -8.85 -7.34
CA ASN A 329 17.90 -9.48 -8.41
C ASN A 329 18.94 -10.45 -7.85
N GLU A 330 19.61 -10.09 -6.75
CA GLU A 330 20.57 -10.97 -6.09
C GLU A 330 19.89 -12.25 -5.59
N LEU A 331 18.80 -12.11 -4.85
CA LEU A 331 18.02 -13.24 -4.33
C LEU A 331 17.40 -14.11 -5.43
N PHE A 332 17.00 -13.51 -6.55
CA PHE A 332 16.55 -14.24 -7.73
C PHE A 332 17.70 -15.01 -8.38
N SER A 333 18.86 -14.38 -8.57
CA SER A 333 20.04 -15.02 -9.17
C SER A 333 20.60 -16.16 -8.31
N ALA A 334 20.46 -16.03 -6.99
CA ALA A 334 20.78 -17.03 -5.99
C ALA A 334 19.78 -18.20 -5.96
N GLY A 335 18.68 -18.13 -6.72
CA GLY A 335 17.64 -19.14 -6.72
C GLY A 335 16.84 -19.20 -5.42
N MET A 336 16.83 -18.14 -4.62
CA MET A 336 16.05 -18.07 -3.38
C MET A 336 14.57 -17.81 -3.70
N TYR A 337 14.27 -16.91 -4.63
CA TYR A 337 12.90 -16.62 -5.06
C TYR A 337 12.75 -16.77 -6.58
N GLY A 338 11.52 -17.06 -7.02
CA GLY A 338 11.20 -17.19 -8.45
C GLY A 338 10.99 -15.87 -9.20
N THR A 339 11.18 -14.71 -8.56
CA THR A 339 11.06 -13.40 -9.19
C THR A 339 11.94 -12.36 -8.48
N PRO A 340 12.51 -11.38 -9.20
CA PRO A 340 13.23 -10.26 -8.58
C PRO A 340 12.30 -9.18 -8.01
N ASN A 341 10.99 -9.26 -8.28
CA ASN A 341 10.02 -8.28 -7.78
C ASN A 341 9.56 -8.66 -6.36
N LEU A 342 10.46 -8.49 -5.40
CA LEU A 342 10.23 -8.76 -4.00
C LEU A 342 9.79 -7.50 -3.26
N SER A 343 9.18 -7.69 -2.08
CA SER A 343 8.90 -6.57 -1.19
C SER A 343 10.20 -5.97 -0.64
N PHE A 344 10.25 -4.66 -0.40
CA PHE A 344 11.44 -4.03 0.19
C PHE A 344 11.03 -2.86 1.08
N PHE A 345 11.40 -2.93 2.34
CA PHE A 345 11.02 -1.92 3.32
C PHE A 345 11.80 -0.61 3.09
N LEU A 346 11.09 0.52 3.05
CA LEU A 346 11.70 1.83 2.83
C LEU A 346 12.83 2.16 3.83
N GLY A 347 12.72 1.69 5.08
CA GLY A 347 13.79 1.87 6.06
C GLY A 347 15.11 1.23 5.64
N CYS A 348 15.07 0.17 4.84
CA CYS A 348 16.26 -0.48 4.29
C CYS A 348 16.93 0.37 3.20
N ASP A 349 16.18 1.10 2.36
CA ASP A 349 16.79 2.06 1.41
C ASP A 349 17.61 3.12 2.16
N PHE A 350 17.06 3.66 3.26
CA PHE A 350 17.77 4.62 4.11
C PHE A 350 18.97 4.02 4.83
N TYR A 351 18.88 2.74 5.23
CA TYR A 351 19.98 2.01 5.84
C TYR A 351 21.13 1.78 4.84
N MET A 352 20.83 1.41 3.61
CA MET A 352 21.84 1.22 2.57
C MET A 352 22.58 2.53 2.26
N ASP A 353 21.88 3.67 2.26
CA ASP A 353 22.49 4.97 1.97
C ASP A 353 23.32 5.53 3.13
N PHE A 354 22.83 5.47 4.37
CA PHE A 354 23.45 6.18 5.50
C PHE A 354 23.44 5.39 6.83
N GLY A 355 23.29 4.07 6.78
CA GLY A 355 23.21 3.20 7.95
C GLY A 355 22.05 3.56 8.89
N PHE A 356 22.22 3.26 10.18
CA PHE A 356 21.18 3.54 11.20
C PHE A 356 20.81 5.02 11.33
N LEU A 357 21.75 5.94 11.05
CA LEU A 357 21.44 7.37 11.04
C LEU A 357 20.42 7.70 9.94
N GLY A 358 20.61 7.14 8.75
CA GLY A 358 19.66 7.25 7.65
C GLY A 358 18.28 6.76 8.04
N VAL A 359 18.19 5.62 8.72
CA VAL A 359 16.92 5.02 9.17
C VAL A 359 16.14 5.96 10.08
N VAL A 360 16.80 6.55 11.09
CA VAL A 360 16.16 7.48 12.04
C VAL A 360 15.68 8.75 11.34
N LEU A 361 16.52 9.32 10.47
CA LEU A 361 16.16 10.52 9.69
C LEU A 361 15.01 10.23 8.72
N GLY A 362 15.09 9.12 7.98
CA GLY A 362 14.07 8.67 7.03
C GLY A 362 12.73 8.41 7.70
N GLY A 363 12.72 7.70 8.83
CA GLY A 363 11.52 7.47 9.63
C GLY A 363 10.90 8.77 10.14
N THR A 364 11.73 9.72 10.58
CA THR A 364 11.27 11.04 11.04
C THR A 364 10.64 11.83 9.90
N VAL A 365 11.29 11.90 8.74
CA VAL A 365 10.77 12.58 7.54
C VAL A 365 9.46 11.94 7.09
N ALA A 366 9.40 10.61 6.99
CA ALA A 366 8.20 9.89 6.58
C ALA A 366 7.03 10.12 7.56
N ALA A 367 7.28 10.15 8.87
CA ALA A 367 6.28 10.46 9.88
C ALA A 367 5.77 11.91 9.76
N VAL A 368 6.65 12.88 9.51
CA VAL A 368 6.26 14.29 9.27
C VAL A 368 5.42 14.42 8.00
N LEU A 369 5.81 13.74 6.92
CA LEU A 369 5.05 13.73 5.66
C LEU A 369 3.66 13.12 5.84
N LEU A 370 3.55 11.97 6.51
CA LEU A 370 2.27 11.34 6.80
C LEU A 370 1.39 12.25 7.67
N ARG A 371 1.96 12.86 8.72
CA ARG A 371 1.24 13.82 9.57
C ARG A 371 0.73 15.01 8.77
N SER A 372 1.55 15.55 7.87
CA SER A 372 1.17 16.65 6.98
C SER A 372 0.03 16.25 6.05
N ALA A 373 0.11 15.05 5.46
CA ALA A 373 -0.92 14.51 4.59
C ALA A 373 -2.25 14.29 5.33
N LEU A 374 -2.23 13.75 6.54
CA LEU A 374 -3.43 13.51 7.36
C LEU A 374 -4.09 14.80 7.87
N ARG A 375 -3.29 15.84 8.15
CA ARG A 375 -3.81 17.16 8.57
C ARG A 375 -4.35 18.01 7.42
N SER A 376 -4.09 17.62 6.18
CA SER A 376 -4.56 18.34 5.00
C SER A 376 -6.08 18.31 4.91
N THR A 377 -6.72 19.49 4.83
CA THR A 377 -8.17 19.60 4.65
C THR A 377 -8.62 19.53 3.18
N TRP A 378 -7.68 19.31 2.25
CA TRP A 378 -7.91 19.36 0.81
C TRP A 378 -8.61 18.10 0.25
N GLY A 379 -8.85 17.10 1.09
CA GLY A 379 -9.35 15.78 0.69
C GLY A 379 -10.83 15.49 0.93
N SER A 380 -11.59 16.46 1.44
CA SER A 380 -12.98 16.23 1.88
C SER A 380 -14.01 16.59 0.81
N PHE A 381 -14.74 15.59 0.34
CA PHE A 381 -15.74 15.68 -0.72
C PHE A 381 -16.99 14.90 -0.34
N PHE A 382 -18.19 15.41 -0.63
CA PHE A 382 -19.46 14.75 -0.33
C PHE A 382 -19.51 14.13 1.10
N GLN A 383 -19.06 14.89 2.11
CA GLN A 383 -18.95 14.46 3.52
C GLN A 383 -18.01 13.28 3.82
N VAL A 384 -17.23 12.80 2.85
CA VAL A 384 -16.20 11.77 3.03
C VAL A 384 -14.81 12.33 2.74
N ASP A 385 -13.77 11.63 3.21
CA ASP A 385 -12.38 12.06 3.03
C ASP A 385 -11.64 11.14 2.07
N VAL A 386 -11.65 11.53 0.81
CA VAL A 386 -11.03 10.77 -0.28
C VAL A 386 -9.53 10.68 -0.07
N MET A 387 -8.89 11.71 0.48
CA MET A 387 -7.45 11.70 0.76
C MET A 387 -7.11 10.64 1.82
N HIS A 388 -7.90 10.53 2.89
CA HIS A 388 -7.73 9.46 3.88
C HIS A 388 -7.94 8.07 3.29
N PHE A 389 -8.91 7.90 2.38
CA PHE A 389 -9.14 6.61 1.72
C PHE A 389 -8.00 6.19 0.81
N VAL A 390 -7.41 7.14 0.07
CA VAL A 390 -6.21 6.89 -0.74
C VAL A 390 -5.03 6.51 0.15
N ILE A 391 -4.74 7.29 1.21
CA ILE A 391 -3.65 6.97 2.15
C ILE A 391 -3.86 5.58 2.75
N ALA A 392 -5.04 5.30 3.31
CA ALA A 392 -5.36 4.00 3.91
C ALA A 392 -5.18 2.83 2.94
N SER A 393 -5.55 3.01 1.67
CA SER A 393 -5.47 1.94 0.67
C SER A 393 -4.06 1.73 0.13
N SER A 394 -3.22 2.76 0.12
CA SER A 394 -1.82 2.67 -0.34
C SER A 394 -0.85 2.21 0.76
N LEU A 395 -1.18 2.43 2.04
CA LEU A 395 -0.30 2.09 3.18
C LEU A 395 0.20 0.65 3.21
N PRO A 396 -0.63 -0.40 2.95
CA PRO A 396 -0.16 -1.78 2.99
C PRO A 396 1.03 -2.04 2.05
N ILE A 397 1.13 -1.27 0.96
CA ILE A 397 2.22 -1.43 -0.01
C ILE A 397 3.32 -0.41 0.23
N LEU A 398 3.01 0.82 0.64
CA LEU A 398 4.05 1.80 1.00
C LEU A 398 4.90 1.34 2.19
N LEU A 399 4.32 0.56 3.12
CA LEU A 399 5.04 0.00 4.27
C LEU A 399 5.74 -1.34 3.98
N ARG A 400 5.40 -1.98 2.86
CA ARG A 400 5.85 -3.35 2.53
C ARG A 400 6.74 -3.39 1.31
N GLY A 401 6.22 -2.91 0.19
CA GLY A 401 6.72 -3.16 -1.14
C GLY A 401 7.77 -2.16 -1.58
N PRO A 402 8.45 -2.43 -2.71
CA PRO A 402 9.42 -1.52 -3.27
C PRO A 402 8.70 -0.21 -3.56
N VAL A 403 9.07 0.83 -2.81
CA VAL A 403 8.37 2.11 -2.81
C VAL A 403 8.25 2.66 -4.24
N GLY A 404 9.26 2.42 -5.08
CA GLY A 404 9.26 2.80 -6.49
C GLY A 404 8.07 2.27 -7.33
N ALA A 405 7.43 1.17 -6.95
CA ALA A 405 6.31 0.60 -7.70
C ALA A 405 4.95 1.28 -7.42
N VAL A 406 4.72 1.76 -6.18
CA VAL A 406 3.41 2.31 -5.77
C VAL A 406 3.46 3.80 -5.47
N LEU A 407 4.62 4.34 -5.08
CA LEU A 407 4.81 5.76 -4.85
C LEU A 407 4.37 6.64 -6.04
N PRO A 408 4.60 6.26 -7.32
CA PRO A 408 4.12 7.05 -8.45
C PRO A 408 2.61 7.22 -8.46
N LEU A 409 1.88 6.10 -8.38
CA LEU A 409 0.41 6.10 -8.38
C LEU A 409 -0.13 6.87 -7.18
N PHE A 410 0.39 6.61 -5.97
CA PHE A 410 -0.02 7.31 -4.75
C PHE A 410 0.19 8.83 -4.87
N THR A 411 1.37 9.26 -5.34
CA THR A 411 1.69 10.68 -5.50
C THR A 411 0.76 11.35 -6.52
N CYS A 412 0.49 10.68 -7.65
CA CYS A 412 -0.47 11.17 -8.63
C CYS A 412 -1.91 11.24 -8.07
N GLN A 413 -2.36 10.24 -7.29
CA GLN A 413 -3.68 10.27 -6.67
C GLN A 413 -3.80 11.43 -5.67
N MET A 414 -2.74 11.71 -4.91
CA MET A 414 -2.68 12.86 -4.01
C MET A 414 -2.71 14.19 -4.75
N LEU A 415 -1.98 14.30 -5.86
CA LEU A 415 -2.00 15.48 -6.71
C LEU A 415 -3.39 15.73 -7.30
N VAL A 416 -4.01 14.72 -7.92
CA VAL A 416 -5.33 14.86 -8.53
C VAL A 416 -6.40 15.20 -7.50
N THR A 417 -6.36 14.57 -6.32
CA THR A 417 -7.28 14.89 -5.22
C THR A 417 -7.19 16.36 -4.81
N ARG A 418 -5.97 16.90 -4.71
CA ARG A 418 -5.75 18.33 -4.44
C ARG A 418 -6.25 19.23 -5.56
N LEU A 419 -5.96 18.89 -6.81
CA LEU A 419 -6.41 19.65 -7.98
C LEU A 419 -7.95 19.70 -8.07
N ALA A 420 -8.63 18.58 -7.78
CA ALA A 420 -10.09 18.53 -7.75
C ALA A 420 -10.71 19.45 -6.68
N ALA A 421 -9.97 19.80 -5.63
CA ALA A 421 -10.44 20.70 -4.57
C ALA A 421 -10.29 22.20 -4.92
N ILE A 422 -9.43 22.57 -5.88
CA ILE A 422 -9.10 23.98 -6.18
C ILE A 422 -10.28 24.79 -6.74
N PRO A 423 -10.98 24.34 -7.81
CA PRO A 423 -12.01 25.16 -8.48
C PRO A 423 -13.17 25.49 -7.53
N VAL A 424 -13.63 24.49 -6.79
CA VAL A 424 -14.83 24.63 -5.94
C VAL A 424 -14.59 25.54 -4.74
N ARG A 425 -13.36 25.58 -4.20
CA ARG A 425 -13.03 26.49 -3.10
C ARG A 425 -12.96 27.94 -3.55
N ARG A 426 -12.50 28.21 -4.79
CA ARG A 426 -12.49 29.57 -5.36
C ARG A 426 -13.91 30.10 -5.54
N ASP A 427 -14.84 29.26 -5.95
CA ASP A 427 -16.26 29.65 -6.09
C ASP A 427 -16.90 29.92 -4.72
N ALA A 428 -16.58 29.13 -3.70
CA ALA A 428 -17.02 29.38 -2.33
C ALA A 428 -16.47 30.70 -1.76
N THR A 429 -15.21 31.05 -2.04
CA THR A 429 -14.63 32.33 -1.56
C THR A 429 -15.23 33.54 -2.27
N ARG A 430 -15.51 33.42 -3.58
CA ARG A 430 -16.18 34.47 -4.37
C ARG A 430 -17.63 34.68 -3.93
N ALA A 431 -18.35 33.61 -3.60
CA ALA A 431 -19.73 33.71 -3.12
C ALA A 431 -19.81 34.44 -1.77
N VAL A 432 -18.85 34.24 -0.87
CA VAL A 432 -18.77 34.95 0.42
C VAL A 432 -18.46 36.43 0.21
N SER A 433 -17.46 36.76 -0.63
CA SER A 433 -17.11 38.18 -0.86
C SER A 433 -18.21 38.97 -1.59
N ALA A 434 -19.06 38.30 -2.38
CA ALA A 434 -20.20 38.92 -3.06
C ALA A 434 -21.43 39.08 -2.16
N ALA A 435 -21.47 38.42 -0.99
CA ALA A 435 -22.54 38.57 0.00
C ALA A 435 -22.23 39.64 1.05
N GLU A 436 -20.96 40.03 1.19
CA GLU A 436 -20.48 41.05 2.13
C GLU A 436 -20.32 42.45 1.52
N GLY A 437 -20.47 42.60 0.19
CA GLY A 437 -20.44 43.88 -0.52
C GLY A 437 -21.78 44.17 -1.19
#